data_AF-A0A4Q2R6W1-F1
#
_entry.id   AF-A0A4Q2R6W1-F1
#
_cell.length_a   1.000
_cell.length_b   1.000
_cell.length_c   1.000
_cell.angle_alpha   90.00
_cell.angle_beta   90.00
_cell.angle_gamma   90.00
#
_symmetry.space_group_name_H-M   'P 1'
#
loop_
_entity.id
_entity.type
_entity.pdbx_description
1 polymer ?
#
loop_
_entity_poly.entity_id
_entity_poly.type
_entity_poly.pdbx_seq_one_letter_code
_entity_poly.pdbx_strand_id
1 'polypeptide(L)'
;MPLRGAAMPFVNDIAGDLAWLTPAPIGYVEAGWSDIVADLLRDIGRAVAAYPTASVDVLDITERDGALRCDLVVHGVHDTAVDSAVEAAVEGARRRAASTCVRCGGPGHLRRDRAAWPTTRCDAHVGTRRSA
;
A
#
# COMPACT_ATOMS: atom_id res chain seq x y z
N MET A 1 -7.63 -35.82 -5.47
CA MET A 1 -8.23 -34.94 -4.45
C MET A 1 -7.50 -33.60 -4.47
N PRO A 2 -8.06 -32.53 -5.06
CA PRO A 2 -7.53 -31.19 -4.89
C PRO A 2 -8.36 -30.44 -3.83
N LEU A 3 -7.69 -29.98 -2.77
CA LEU A 3 -8.28 -29.05 -1.80
C LEU A 3 -8.31 -27.66 -2.42
N ARG A 4 -9.53 -27.15 -2.58
CA ARG A 4 -9.85 -25.74 -2.86
C ARG A 4 -9.21 -24.86 -1.79
N GLY A 5 -8.21 -24.07 -2.16
CA GLY A 5 -7.69 -22.98 -1.33
C GLY A 5 -8.64 -21.79 -1.42
N ALA A 6 -9.22 -21.42 -0.29
CA ALA A 6 -10.28 -20.43 -0.16
C ALA A 6 -9.89 -19.04 -0.67
N ALA A 7 -10.75 -18.44 -1.50
CA ALA A 7 -10.84 -16.99 -1.61
C ALA A 7 -11.29 -16.45 -0.24
N MET A 8 -10.40 -15.71 0.44
CA MET A 8 -10.71 -15.10 1.73
C MET A 8 -11.38 -13.73 1.53
N PRO A 9 -12.44 -13.41 2.29
CA PRO A 9 -13.41 -12.35 1.98
C PRO A 9 -13.03 -10.94 2.48
N PHE A 10 -11.74 -10.60 2.59
CA PHE A 10 -11.29 -9.47 3.40
C PHE A 10 -10.92 -8.17 2.66
N VAL A 11 -11.34 -8.00 1.40
CA VAL A 11 -11.19 -6.71 0.69
C VAL A 11 -12.53 -5.96 0.56
N ASN A 12 -13.66 -6.61 0.87
CA ASN A 12 -14.98 -6.04 0.59
C ASN A 12 -15.61 -5.25 1.75
N ASP A 13 -15.01 -5.23 2.94
CA ASP A 13 -15.64 -4.63 4.15
C ASP A 13 -15.13 -3.22 4.51
N ILE A 14 -14.27 -2.63 3.67
CA ILE A 14 -13.98 -1.18 3.69
C ILE A 14 -14.80 -0.45 2.60
N ALA A 15 -15.70 -1.17 1.92
CA ALA A 15 -16.44 -0.69 0.74
C ALA A 15 -17.55 0.33 1.04
N GLY A 16 -17.85 0.61 2.31
CA GLY A 16 -18.89 1.57 2.68
C GLY A 16 -18.55 3.03 2.38
N ASP A 17 -17.27 3.42 2.50
CA ASP A 17 -16.82 4.83 2.42
C ASP A 17 -15.80 5.10 1.30
N LEU A 18 -15.38 4.06 0.55
CA LEU A 18 -14.32 4.14 -0.46
C LEU A 18 -14.81 3.79 -1.88
N ALA A 19 -16.11 3.91 -2.13
CA ALA A 19 -16.75 3.54 -3.40
C ALA A 19 -16.26 4.32 -4.66
N TRP A 20 -15.40 5.33 -4.48
CA TRP A 20 -14.75 6.06 -5.57
C TRP A 20 -13.40 5.45 -6.01
N LEU A 21 -12.83 4.51 -5.25
CA LEU A 21 -11.67 3.74 -5.68
C LEU A 21 -12.15 2.63 -6.62
N THR A 22 -12.15 2.91 -7.92
CA THR A 22 -12.35 1.88 -8.95
C THR A 22 -11.33 0.75 -8.75
N PRO A 23 -11.69 -0.54 -8.97
CA PRO A 23 -10.80 -1.65 -8.66
C PRO A 23 -9.78 -1.81 -9.80
N ALA A 24 -8.75 -0.98 -9.80
CA ALA A 24 -7.48 -1.36 -10.40
C ALA A 24 -6.87 -2.48 -9.53
N PRO A 25 -6.16 -3.46 -10.11
CA PRO A 25 -5.50 -4.49 -9.34
C PRO A 25 -4.39 -3.82 -8.51
N ILE A 26 -4.73 -3.43 -7.28
CA ILE A 26 -3.78 -3.06 -6.25
C ILE A 26 -2.72 -4.15 -6.23
N GLY A 27 -1.50 -3.79 -6.61
CA GLY A 27 -0.38 -4.72 -6.59
C GLY A 27 -0.27 -5.42 -5.23
N TYR A 28 0.22 -6.65 -5.28
CA TYR A 28 0.23 -7.49 -4.10
C TYR A 28 1.23 -6.94 -3.06
N VAL A 29 0.71 -6.32 -1.99
CA VAL A 29 1.44 -6.11 -0.75
C VAL A 29 1.13 -7.24 0.22
N GLU A 30 2.12 -7.65 1.00
CA GLU A 30 1.95 -8.70 2.00
C GLU A 30 1.13 -8.20 3.20
N ALA A 31 0.49 -9.12 3.93
CA ALA A 31 -0.46 -8.81 5.00
C ALA A 31 0.09 -7.90 6.12
N GLY A 32 1.41 -7.89 6.34
CA GLY A 32 2.04 -7.04 7.33
C GLY A 32 1.95 -5.55 7.01
N TRP A 33 1.65 -5.15 5.78
CA TRP A 33 1.48 -3.75 5.38
C TRP A 33 0.02 -3.35 5.16
N SER A 34 -0.95 -4.22 5.44
CA SER A 34 -2.37 -3.94 5.21
C SER A 34 -2.84 -2.67 5.93
N ASP A 35 -2.44 -2.47 7.19
CA ASP A 35 -2.79 -1.26 7.95
C ASP A 35 -2.12 0.00 7.38
N ILE A 36 -0.89 -0.12 6.88
CA ILE A 36 -0.18 1.00 6.24
C ILE A 36 -0.91 1.42 4.95
N VAL A 37 -1.38 0.45 4.16
CA VAL A 37 -2.19 0.72 2.96
C VAL A 37 -3.54 1.32 3.31
N ALA A 38 -4.23 0.77 4.31
CA ALA A 38 -5.52 1.30 4.74
C ALA A 38 -5.41 2.76 5.23
N ASP A 39 -4.36 3.06 6.01
CA ASP A 39 -4.06 4.42 6.44
C ASP A 39 -3.71 5.34 5.27
N LEU A 40 -2.88 4.88 4.34
CA LEU A 40 -2.52 5.64 3.12
C LEU A 40 -3.77 6.05 2.34
N LEU A 41 -4.67 5.09 2.05
CA LEU A 41 -5.89 5.35 1.30
C LEU A 41 -6.82 6.31 2.04
N ARG A 42 -6.90 6.19 3.37
CA ARG A 42 -7.66 7.12 4.21
C ARG A 42 -7.09 8.53 4.18
N ASP A 43 -5.77 8.67 4.25
CA ASP A 43 -5.10 9.97 4.24
C ASP A 43 -5.21 10.65 2.86
N ILE A 44 -5.08 9.89 1.77
CA ILE A 44 -5.39 10.38 0.41
C ILE A 44 -6.85 10.84 0.32
N GLY A 45 -7.79 10.03 0.79
CA GLY A 45 -9.22 10.39 0.79
C GLY A 45 -9.51 11.70 1.53
N ARG A 46 -8.85 11.92 2.68
CA ARG A 46 -8.95 13.18 3.44
C ARG A 46 -8.35 14.37 2.70
N ALA A 47 -7.19 14.18 2.06
CA ALA A 47 -6.52 15.23 1.29
C ALA A 47 -7.40 15.70 0.13
N VAL A 48 -8.05 14.77 -0.57
CA VAL A 48 -8.92 15.07 -1.72
C VAL A 48 -10.27 15.64 -1.28
N ALA A 49 -10.86 15.14 -0.19
CA ALA A 49 -12.16 15.60 0.29
C ALA A 49 -12.22 17.10 0.65
N ALA A 50 -11.08 17.73 0.93
CA ALA A 50 -10.99 19.17 1.15
C ALA A 50 -11.18 20.01 -0.14
N TYR A 51 -11.18 19.38 -1.33
CA TYR A 51 -11.17 20.05 -2.62
C TYR A 51 -12.22 19.43 -3.57
N PRO A 52 -13.43 20.00 -3.67
CA PRO A 52 -14.57 19.38 -4.39
C PRO A 52 -14.36 19.15 -5.89
N THR A 53 -13.37 19.80 -6.51
CA THR A 53 -13.03 19.67 -7.92
C THR A 53 -11.87 18.70 -8.19
N ALA A 54 -11.29 18.12 -7.14
CA ALA A 54 -10.17 17.19 -7.25
C ALA A 54 -10.67 15.75 -7.12
N SER A 55 -10.01 14.83 -7.84
CA SER A 55 -10.18 13.39 -7.65
C SER A 55 -8.83 12.70 -7.82
N VAL A 56 -8.67 11.51 -7.24
CA VAL A 56 -7.43 10.73 -7.33
C VAL A 56 -7.75 9.33 -7.80
N ASP A 57 -7.03 8.87 -8.82
CA ASP A 57 -7.02 7.47 -9.24
C ASP A 57 -5.74 6.81 -8.73
N VAL A 58 -5.89 5.83 -7.84
CA VAL A 58 -4.77 4.97 -7.43
C VAL A 58 -4.60 3.87 -8.48
N LEU A 59 -3.47 3.90 -9.18
CA LEU A 59 -3.17 2.96 -10.26
C LEU A 59 -2.59 1.65 -9.75
N ASP A 60 -1.67 1.74 -8.79
CA ASP A 60 -0.97 0.58 -8.23
C ASP A 60 -0.45 0.87 -6.83
N ILE A 61 -0.39 -0.16 -5.98
CA ILE A 61 0.32 -0.15 -4.71
C ILE A 61 1.18 -1.41 -4.66
N THR A 62 2.49 -1.26 -4.66
CA THR A 62 3.43 -2.39 -4.71
C THR A 62 4.57 -2.26 -3.72
N GLU A 63 5.22 -3.37 -3.39
CA GLU A 63 6.54 -3.35 -2.74
C GLU A 63 7.61 -3.11 -3.81
N ARG A 64 8.48 -2.12 -3.59
CA ARG A 64 9.67 -1.88 -4.40
C ARG A 64 10.86 -1.49 -3.52
N ASP A 65 11.96 -2.22 -3.67
CA ASP A 65 13.21 -2.00 -2.92
C ASP A 65 13.02 -1.97 -1.39
N GLY A 66 12.11 -2.81 -0.88
CA GLY A 66 11.75 -2.91 0.53
C GLY A 66 10.94 -1.74 1.10
N ALA A 67 10.36 -0.91 0.23
CA ALA A 67 9.41 0.12 0.63
C ALA A 67 8.11 0.01 -0.15
N LEU A 68 7.07 0.69 0.34
CA LEU A 68 5.80 0.81 -0.37
C LEU A 68 5.94 1.85 -1.49
N ARG A 69 5.46 1.49 -2.68
CA ARG A 69 5.26 2.38 -3.81
C ARG A 69 3.76 2.51 -4.06
N CYS A 70 3.30 3.74 -4.28
CA CYS A 70 1.93 4.03 -4.67
C CYS A 70 2.00 4.86 -5.96
N ASP A 71 1.57 4.29 -7.08
CA ASP A 71 1.44 5.01 -8.34
C ASP A 71 -0.01 5.51 -8.44
N LEU A 72 -0.18 6.82 -8.67
CA LEU A 72 -1.50 7.47 -8.68
C LEU A 72 -1.51 8.64 -9.67
N VAL A 73 -2.71 9.09 -10.01
CA VAL A 73 -2.97 10.29 -10.83
C VAL A 73 -3.95 11.19 -10.07
N VAL A 74 -3.59 12.46 -9.94
CA VAL A 74 -4.49 13.49 -9.41
C VAL A 74 -5.14 14.22 -10.59
N HIS A 75 -6.47 14.33 -10.58
CA HIS A 75 -7.27 15.03 -11.58
C HIS A 75 -7.93 16.27 -10.97
N GLY A 76 -8.27 17.24 -11.83
CA GLY A 76 -8.91 18.50 -11.45
C GLY A 76 -8.02 19.72 -11.73
N VAL A 77 -8.44 20.90 -11.28
CA VAL A 77 -7.57 22.08 -11.31
C VAL A 77 -6.39 21.80 -10.37
N HIS A 78 -5.17 21.82 -10.90
CA HIS A 78 -3.93 21.59 -10.15
C HIS A 78 -3.77 22.61 -9.02
N ASP A 79 -4.34 22.28 -7.86
CA ASP A 79 -4.01 22.94 -6.62
C ASP A 79 -2.76 22.28 -6.06
N THR A 80 -1.66 23.03 -6.02
CA THR A 80 -0.38 22.55 -5.50
C THR A 80 -0.49 22.07 -4.05
N ALA A 81 -1.49 22.52 -3.30
CA ALA A 81 -1.77 22.03 -1.94
C ALA A 81 -2.32 20.60 -1.93
N VAL A 82 -3.18 20.22 -2.89
CA VAL A 82 -3.68 18.84 -3.01
C VAL A 82 -2.54 17.90 -3.36
N ASP A 83 -1.77 18.26 -4.39
CA ASP A 83 -0.63 17.46 -4.84
C ASP A 83 0.38 17.25 -3.70
N SER A 84 0.69 18.32 -2.95
CA SER A 84 1.59 18.25 -1.79
C SER A 84 1.03 17.37 -0.66
N ALA A 85 -0.28 17.44 -0.40
CA ALA A 85 -0.91 16.63 0.65
C ALA A 85 -0.95 15.14 0.29
N VAL A 86 -1.26 14.82 -0.98
CA VAL A 86 -1.23 13.45 -1.49
C VAL A 86 0.20 12.90 -1.48
N GLU A 87 1.18 13.67 -1.93
CA GLU A 87 2.60 13.29 -1.90
C GLU A 87 3.08 13.04 -0.46
N ALA A 88 2.68 13.90 0.48
CA ALA A 88 3.02 13.73 1.90
C ALA A 88 2.43 12.43 2.49
N ALA A 89 1.21 12.06 2.11
CA ALA A 89 0.58 10.80 2.52
C ALA A 89 1.35 9.58 1.97
N VAL A 90 1.68 9.60 0.67
CA VAL A 90 2.44 8.53 0.01
C VAL A 90 3.81 8.35 0.65
N GLU A 91 4.56 9.44 0.84
CA GLU A 91 5.89 9.37 1.43
C GLU A 91 5.83 8.98 2.92
N GLY A 92 4.78 9.37 3.65
CA GLY A 92 4.51 8.90 5.01
C GLY A 92 4.33 7.38 5.07
N ALA A 93 3.50 6.81 4.19
CA ALA A 93 3.30 5.37 4.07
C ALA A 93 4.58 4.64 3.66
N ARG A 94 5.33 5.17 2.70
CA ARG A 94 6.61 4.64 2.26
C ARG A 94 7.63 4.55 3.39
N ARG A 95 7.78 5.61 4.19
CA ARG A 95 8.68 5.63 5.36
C ARG A 95 8.29 4.58 6.40
N ARG A 96 6.98 4.44 6.69
CA ARG A 96 6.49 3.41 7.61
C ARG A 96 6.78 2.02 7.09
N ALA A 97 6.52 1.77 5.82
CA ALA A 97 6.76 0.47 5.19
C ALA A 97 8.25 0.10 5.22
N ALA A 98 9.16 1.06 5.00
CA ALA A 98 10.61 0.85 5.02
C ALA A 98 11.18 0.38 6.37
N SER A 99 10.43 0.52 7.46
CA SER A 99 10.79 0.05 8.80
C SER A 99 9.81 -0.98 9.38
N THR A 100 8.88 -1.49 8.57
CA THR A 100 7.85 -2.45 8.97
C THR A 100 8.02 -3.75 8.21
N CYS A 101 8.00 -4.87 8.91
CA CYS A 101 8.08 -6.19 8.30
C CYS A 101 6.88 -6.44 7.38
N VAL A 102 7.16 -6.64 6.10
CA VAL A 102 6.13 -6.85 5.07
C VAL A 102 5.22 -8.06 5.38
N ARG A 103 5.75 -9.08 6.06
CA ARG A 103 4.99 -10.31 6.40
C ARG A 103 4.05 -10.16 7.60
N CYS A 104 4.48 -9.52 8.68
CA CYS A 104 3.75 -9.54 9.96
C CYS A 104 3.41 -8.17 10.55
N GLY A 105 3.88 -7.06 9.96
CA GLY A 105 3.57 -5.71 10.45
C GLY A 105 4.36 -5.27 11.68
N GLY A 106 5.20 -6.14 12.26
CA GLY A 106 6.13 -5.75 13.33
C GLY A 106 7.34 -4.95 12.81
N PRO A 107 8.23 -4.46 13.69
CA PRO A 107 9.44 -3.75 13.29
C PRO A 107 10.31 -4.60 12.35
N GLY A 108 10.75 -4.01 11.25
CA GLY A 108 11.58 -4.66 10.24
C GLY A 108 12.71 -3.76 9.78
N HIS A 109 13.65 -4.34 9.04
CA HIS A 109 14.66 -3.58 8.33
C HIS A 109 14.96 -4.22 6.99
N LEU A 110 15.50 -3.40 6.08
CA LEU A 110 15.78 -3.81 4.71
C LEU A 110 16.75 -5.00 4.68
N ARG A 111 16.29 -6.12 4.12
CA ARG A 111 17.10 -7.32 3.88
C ARG A 111 17.52 -7.35 2.43
N ARG A 112 18.83 -7.45 2.21
CA ARG A 112 19.43 -7.63 0.90
C ARG A 112 19.95 -9.07 0.83
N ASP A 113 19.16 -9.95 0.24
CA ASP A 113 19.63 -11.28 -0.14
C ASP A 113 20.27 -11.18 -1.53
N ARG A 114 21.38 -11.89 -1.77
CA ARG A 114 22.03 -11.92 -3.10
C ARG A 114 21.14 -12.58 -4.16
N ALA A 115 20.19 -13.42 -3.75
CA ALA A 115 19.34 -14.20 -4.65
C ALA A 115 17.87 -13.73 -4.69
N ALA A 116 17.49 -12.68 -3.96
CA ALA A 116 16.11 -12.19 -3.90
C ALA A 116 16.02 -10.66 -3.88
N TRP A 117 14.87 -10.15 -4.29
CA TRP A 117 14.58 -8.71 -4.24
C TRP A 117 14.68 -8.16 -2.82
N PRO A 118 15.26 -6.96 -2.62
CA PRO A 118 15.32 -6.33 -1.30
C PRO A 118 13.93 -6.13 -0.71
N THR A 119 13.78 -6.46 0.56
CA THR A 119 12.48 -6.51 1.25
C THR A 119 12.65 -6.20 2.72
N THR A 120 11.71 -5.45 3.32
CA THR A 120 11.79 -5.08 4.74
C THR A 120 11.17 -6.17 5.60
N ARG A 121 11.99 -6.80 6.45
CA ARG A 121 11.57 -7.95 7.28
C ARG A 121 12.22 -7.95 8.66
N CYS A 122 11.48 -8.46 9.65
CA CYS A 122 12.01 -8.77 10.97
C CYS A 122 12.90 -10.03 10.93
N ASP A 123 13.69 -10.27 11.98
CA ASP A 123 14.59 -11.42 12.07
C ASP A 123 13.84 -12.77 11.94
N ALA A 124 12.62 -12.85 12.50
CA ALA A 124 11.79 -14.05 12.43
C ALA A 124 11.33 -14.42 11.01
N HIS A 125 11.33 -13.47 10.07
CA HIS A 125 10.92 -13.67 8.67
C HIS A 125 12.06 -13.51 7.67
N VAL A 126 13.32 -13.63 8.12
CA VAL A 126 14.47 -13.70 7.23
C VAL A 126 14.42 -15.03 6.45
N GLY A 127 14.70 -15.00 5.14
CA GLY A 127 14.79 -16.21 4.31
C GLY A 127 13.48 -16.82 3.83
N THR A 128 12.32 -16.42 4.36
CA THR A 128 11.02 -16.87 3.82
C THR A 128 10.79 -16.25 2.44
N ARG A 129 10.78 -17.03 1.36
CA ARG A 129 10.39 -16.49 0.03
C ARG A 129 8.93 -16.04 0.09
N ARG A 130 8.56 -15.05 -0.73
CA ARG A 130 7.15 -14.69 -0.92
C ARG A 130 6.42 -15.93 -1.40
N SER A 131 5.24 -16.18 -0.84
CA SER A 131 4.39 -17.26 -1.33
C SER A 131 3.91 -16.81 -2.72
N ALA A 132 4.20 -17.61 -3.74
CA ALA A 132 3.85 -17.31 -5.13
C ALA A 132 2.33 -17.32 -5.33
#